data_AF-G2QWH5-F1
#
_entry.id   AF-G2QWH5-F1
#
_cell.length_a   1.000
_cell.length_b   1.000
_cell.length_c   1.000
_cell.angle_alpha   90.00
_cell.angle_beta   90.00
_cell.angle_gamma   90.00
#
_symmetry.space_group_name_H-M   'P 1'
#
loop_
_entity.id
_entity.type
_entity.pdbx_description
1 polymer ?
#
loop_
_entity_poly.entity_id
_entity_poly.type
_entity_poly.pdbx_seq_one_letter_code
_entity_poly.pdbx_strand_id
1 'polypeptide(L)'
;MQTARSAAAASLGSRLLGEIEETTLEEVLASLRTSFATSTKTDNNNSGNDGNAAFAPTAGPQLKTFPIGPLNELVGRHFRATQSAPLAVTGRHRELLYVLVATLVSPPYEKAVSIVDFEGCFDPVRLLSTSPIEEPAATRTTATTTTALPPRPSLQRADLDHVHILRPARGSFAHVADCLASIEDYMLYGSHRSRGREWWGTVVIGGGLNPAGSASATASASSQVAVTADWKGWLRIDRAAVPTFADMSAEEALADRDRRQVAVEDAGWVATSPWGGFTIGRRERDGSTAHSCS
;
A
#
# COMPACT_ATOMS: atom_id res chain seq x y z
N MET A 1 26.28 37.00 -9.28
CA MET A 1 25.18 36.95 -8.27
C MET A 1 24.96 35.51 -7.81
N GLN A 2 25.89 34.93 -7.03
CA GLN A 2 25.81 33.53 -6.61
C GLN A 2 26.55 33.27 -5.29
N THR A 3 26.29 34.10 -4.27
CA THR A 3 26.91 33.96 -2.94
C THR A 3 25.97 34.26 -1.77
N ALA A 4 24.65 34.41 -1.99
CA ALA A 4 23.70 34.80 -0.93
C ALA A 4 22.86 33.64 -0.36
N ARG A 5 22.94 32.41 -0.87
CA ARG A 5 22.07 31.29 -0.44
C ARG A 5 22.70 30.29 0.56
N SER A 6 23.99 30.43 0.88
CA SER A 6 24.67 29.51 1.82
C SER A 6 24.55 29.92 3.31
N ALA A 7 24.07 31.13 3.62
CA ALA A 7 24.02 31.62 5.00
C ALA A 7 22.75 31.20 5.78
N ALA A 8 21.65 30.87 5.10
CA ALA A 8 20.39 30.55 5.78
C ALA A 8 20.40 29.17 6.46
N ALA A 9 21.02 28.16 5.84
CA ALA A 9 21.08 26.80 6.37
C ALA A 9 22.03 26.66 7.58
N ALA A 10 23.12 27.42 7.61
CA ALA A 10 24.06 27.41 8.74
C ALA A 10 23.48 28.08 10.00
N SER A 11 22.63 29.10 9.84
CA SER A 11 22.01 29.82 10.98
C SER A 11 20.88 29.04 11.68
N LEU A 12 20.26 28.08 10.99
CA LEU A 12 19.24 27.19 11.55
C LEU A 12 19.88 26.01 12.31
N GLY A 13 21.03 25.52 11.85
CA GLY A 13 21.77 24.44 12.52
C GLY A 13 22.41 24.84 13.85
N SER A 14 22.81 26.10 14.02
CA SER A 14 23.40 26.58 15.29
C SER A 14 22.36 26.90 16.36
N ARG A 15 21.09 27.13 16.00
CA ARG A 15 19.99 27.33 16.97
C ARG A 15 19.46 25.99 17.51
N LEU A 16 19.53 24.92 16.73
CA LEU A 16 19.10 23.58 17.13
C LEU A 16 20.03 22.84 18.10
N LEU A 17 21.25 23.34 18.33
CA LEU A 17 22.22 22.74 19.25
C LEU A 17 22.46 23.60 20.51
N GLY A 18 21.78 24.75 20.63
CA GLY A 18 21.84 25.63 21.81
C GLY A 18 20.68 25.45 22.80
N GLU A 19 19.59 24.83 22.38
CA GLU A 19 18.40 24.51 23.20
C GLU A 19 18.31 23.00 23.38
N ILE A 20 19.21 22.42 24.17
CA ILE A 20 18.88 21.22 24.94
C ILE A 20 18.46 21.76 26.31
N GLU A 21 17.28 22.37 26.35
CA GLU A 21 16.59 22.64 27.60
C GLU A 21 16.08 21.29 28.13
N GLU A 22 16.31 20.99 29.40
CA GLU A 22 15.91 19.73 30.03
C GLU A 22 14.38 19.66 30.13
N THR A 23 13.71 19.38 29.00
CA THR A 23 12.27 19.18 28.95
C THR A 23 11.96 17.96 29.81
N THR A 24 11.26 18.19 30.91
CA THR A 24 10.94 17.14 31.86
C THR A 24 10.08 16.07 31.20
N LEU A 25 10.25 14.81 31.59
CA LEU A 25 9.53 13.66 31.01
C LEU A 25 8.01 13.89 30.98
N GLU A 26 7.48 14.60 31.97
CA GLU A 26 6.06 14.94 32.06
C GLU A 26 5.57 15.88 30.96
N GLU A 27 6.44 16.76 30.47
CA GLU A 27 6.11 17.68 29.38
C GLU A 27 6.06 16.95 28.03
N VAL A 28 6.97 15.99 27.84
CA VAL A 28 6.96 15.08 26.69
C VAL A 28 5.71 14.20 26.73
N LEU A 29 5.36 13.64 27.90
CA LEU A 29 4.15 12.83 28.07
C LEU A 29 2.86 13.66 27.93
N ALA A 30 2.84 14.91 28.38
CA ALA A 30 1.71 15.82 28.20
C ALA A 30 1.52 16.16 26.71
N SER A 31 2.60 16.43 25.98
CA SER A 31 2.55 16.70 24.55
C SER A 31 2.07 15.48 23.75
N LEU A 32 2.51 14.28 24.14
CA LEU A 32 2.05 13.01 23.55
C LEU A 32 0.57 12.73 23.84
N ARG A 33 0.12 12.95 25.08
CA ARG A 33 -1.32 12.81 25.46
C ARG A 33 -2.20 13.80 24.71
N THR A 34 -1.73 15.03 24.51
CA THR A 34 -2.45 16.07 23.76
C THR A 34 -2.57 15.72 22.27
N SER A 35 -1.53 15.10 21.71
CA SER A 35 -1.49 14.59 20.33
C SER A 35 -2.46 13.41 20.11
N PHE A 36 -2.60 12.53 21.12
CA PHE A 36 -3.58 11.44 21.06
C PHE A 36 -5.03 11.92 21.29
N ALA A 37 -5.26 12.93 22.14
CA ALA A 37 -6.59 13.48 22.39
C ALA A 37 -7.17 14.26 21.21
N THR A 38 -6.33 14.81 20.33
CA THR A 38 -6.75 15.50 19.10
C THR A 38 -7.06 14.53 17.97
N SER A 39 -6.51 13.31 17.97
CA SER A 39 -6.83 12.27 16.98
C SER A 39 -8.19 11.58 17.18
N THR A 40 -8.85 11.77 18.34
CA THR A 40 -10.15 11.14 18.65
C THR A 40 -11.35 12.08 18.54
N LYS A 41 -11.16 13.32 18.07
CA LYS A 41 -12.23 14.32 17.97
C LYS A 41 -12.46 14.78 16.54
N THR A 42 -12.98 13.88 15.71
CA THR A 42 -13.67 14.24 14.47
C THR A 42 -15.17 14.28 14.77
N ASP A 43 -15.67 15.46 15.13
CA ASP A 43 -16.89 16.07 14.56
C ASP A 43 -17.43 17.26 15.38
N ASN A 44 -17.89 18.27 14.61
CA ASN A 44 -18.83 19.36 14.88
C ASN A 44 -18.38 20.75 15.43
N ASN A 45 -18.48 21.71 14.50
CA ASN A 45 -19.01 23.08 14.56
C ASN A 45 -18.26 24.25 15.25
N ASN A 46 -17.68 25.07 14.38
CA ASN A 46 -17.79 26.54 14.17
C ASN A 46 -17.51 27.58 15.28
N SER A 47 -16.82 28.64 14.83
CA SER A 47 -16.66 30.01 15.34
C SER A 47 -15.59 30.27 16.40
N GLY A 48 -14.61 31.12 16.05
CA GLY A 48 -13.69 31.74 17.01
C GLY A 48 -12.39 32.18 16.38
N ASN A 49 -12.35 33.42 15.90
CA ASN A 49 -11.16 34.20 15.62
C ASN A 49 -10.13 34.10 16.77
N ASP A 50 -8.86 33.84 16.47
CA ASP A 50 -7.70 34.54 17.06
C ASP A 50 -6.40 34.08 16.39
N GLY A 51 -5.61 35.07 15.98
CA GLY A 51 -4.33 34.88 15.32
C GLY A 51 -3.31 34.31 16.29
N ASN A 52 -2.82 33.11 15.99
CA ASN A 52 -1.48 32.70 16.42
C ASN A 52 -0.93 31.75 15.35
N ALA A 53 0.20 32.13 14.75
CA ALA A 53 0.91 31.33 13.76
C ALA A 53 1.51 30.10 14.44
N ALA A 54 0.69 29.07 14.64
CA ALA A 54 1.12 27.79 15.15
C ALA A 54 1.87 27.04 14.04
N PHE A 55 3.15 26.78 14.29
CA PHE A 55 3.96 25.81 13.57
C PHE A 55 3.14 24.53 13.37
N ALA A 56 2.92 24.16 12.10
CA ALA A 56 2.31 22.89 11.76
C ALA A 56 3.15 21.76 12.40
N PRO A 57 2.55 20.84 13.17
CA PRO A 57 3.30 19.72 13.71
C PRO A 57 3.81 18.86 12.54
N THR A 58 5.11 18.57 12.54
CA THR A 58 5.72 17.59 11.63
C THR A 58 4.98 16.27 11.84
N ALA A 59 4.07 15.94 10.92
CA ALA A 59 3.20 14.79 11.03
C ALA A 59 4.05 13.53 11.20
N GLY A 60 3.83 12.79 12.30
CA GLY A 60 4.38 11.45 12.44
C GLY A 60 3.95 10.58 11.25
N PRO A 61 4.65 9.46 10.99
CA PRO A 61 4.31 8.57 9.88
C PRO A 61 2.85 8.12 9.97
N GLN A 62 1.99 8.67 9.11
CA GLN A 62 0.59 8.33 9.06
C GLN A 62 0.44 6.95 8.41
N LEU A 63 -0.22 6.02 9.11
CA LEU A 63 -0.47 4.70 8.57
C LEU A 63 -1.45 4.79 7.40
N LYS A 64 -1.04 4.32 6.22
CA LYS A 64 -1.95 4.26 5.07
C LYS A 64 -2.99 3.16 5.30
N THR A 65 -4.25 3.46 5.00
CA THR A 65 -5.34 2.47 4.98
C THR A 65 -5.40 1.78 3.63
N PHE A 66 -5.48 0.45 3.66
CA PHE A 66 -5.61 -0.43 2.50
C PHE A 66 -7.05 -0.92 2.36
N PRO A 67 -7.54 -1.18 1.14
CA PRO A 67 -8.87 -1.76 0.90
C PRO A 67 -8.94 -3.26 1.24
N ILE A 68 -7.91 -3.82 1.88
CA ILE A 68 -7.79 -5.24 2.23
C ILE A 68 -7.78 -5.32 3.76
N GLY A 69 -8.92 -5.70 4.35
CA GLY A 69 -9.08 -5.72 5.82
C GLY A 69 -7.96 -6.44 6.58
N PRO A 70 -7.65 -7.71 6.25
CA PRO A 70 -6.55 -8.45 6.88
C PRO A 70 -5.18 -7.79 6.73
N LEU A 71 -4.96 -7.03 5.65
CA LEU A 71 -3.71 -6.30 5.42
C LEU A 71 -3.57 -5.13 6.40
N ASN A 72 -4.65 -4.39 6.68
CA ASN A 72 -4.64 -3.31 7.67
C ASN A 72 -4.27 -3.83 9.07
N GLU A 73 -4.77 -5.00 9.45
CA GLU A 73 -4.42 -5.60 10.74
C GLU A 73 -2.92 -5.93 10.84
N LEU A 74 -2.36 -6.55 9.79
CA LEU A 74 -0.94 -6.88 9.76
C LEU A 74 -0.06 -5.63 9.76
N VAL A 75 -0.41 -4.62 8.95
CA VAL A 75 0.28 -3.33 8.89
C VAL A 75 0.22 -2.62 10.25
N GLY A 76 -0.93 -2.63 10.93
CA GLY A 76 -1.06 -2.07 12.28
C GLY A 76 -0.23 -2.82 13.33
N ARG A 77 -0.12 -4.15 13.25
CA ARG A 77 0.76 -4.94 14.14
C ARG A 77 2.24 -4.67 13.88
N HIS A 78 2.64 -4.60 12.60
CA HIS A 78 4.00 -4.21 12.20
C HIS A 78 4.35 -2.81 12.73
N PHE A 79 3.49 -1.82 12.46
CA PHE A 79 3.73 -0.43 12.87
C PHE A 79 3.89 -0.31 14.39
N ARG A 80 3.05 -0.99 15.18
CA ARG A 80 3.21 -1.03 16.65
C ARG A 80 4.56 -1.62 17.08
N ALA A 81 5.06 -2.63 16.37
CA ALA A 81 6.30 -3.32 16.72
C ALA A 81 7.57 -2.57 16.25
N THR A 82 7.52 -1.90 15.09
CA THR A 82 8.73 -1.38 14.42
C THR A 82 8.73 0.14 14.21
N GLN A 83 7.58 0.81 14.41
CA GLN A 83 7.37 2.23 14.09
C GLN A 83 7.65 2.59 12.63
N SER A 84 7.64 1.60 11.72
CA SER A 84 7.85 1.79 10.29
C SER A 84 6.53 1.73 9.53
N ALA A 85 6.29 2.74 8.70
CA ALA A 85 5.01 3.05 8.06
C ALA A 85 4.72 2.30 6.74
N PRO A 86 5.67 2.17 5.80
CA PRO A 86 5.34 1.61 4.49
C PRO A 86 5.16 0.08 4.56
N LEU A 87 4.19 -0.41 3.77
CA LEU A 87 4.03 -1.84 3.55
C LEU A 87 5.19 -2.35 2.69
N ALA A 88 6.01 -3.24 3.25
CA ALA A 88 7.14 -3.83 2.55
C ALA A 88 6.85 -5.28 2.15
N VAL A 89 6.68 -5.53 0.86
CA VAL A 89 6.28 -6.83 0.31
C VAL A 89 7.48 -7.51 -0.36
N THR A 90 7.63 -8.82 -0.17
CA THR A 90 8.65 -9.66 -0.81
C THR A 90 8.05 -10.94 -1.41
N GLY A 91 8.85 -11.70 -2.14
CA GLY A 91 8.42 -12.91 -2.85
C GLY A 91 7.67 -12.60 -4.15
N ARG A 92 6.58 -13.32 -4.42
CA ARG A 92 5.72 -13.15 -5.62
C ARG A 92 4.73 -11.98 -5.45
N HIS A 93 5.28 -10.82 -5.10
CA HIS A 93 4.54 -9.63 -4.67
C HIS A 93 3.56 -9.06 -5.72
N ARG A 94 3.81 -9.26 -7.03
CA ARG A 94 3.00 -8.70 -8.12
C ARG A 94 1.51 -9.02 -8.00
N GLU A 95 1.18 -10.19 -7.49
CA GLU A 95 -0.19 -10.68 -7.38
C GLU A 95 -0.99 -9.88 -6.35
N LEU A 96 -0.38 -9.58 -5.21
CA LEU A 96 -0.94 -8.66 -4.23
C LEU A 96 -1.02 -7.24 -4.82
N LEU A 97 0.01 -6.77 -5.53
CA LEU A 97 0.00 -5.44 -6.13
C LEU A 97 -1.11 -5.27 -7.16
N TYR A 98 -1.34 -6.24 -8.04
CA TYR A 98 -2.43 -6.19 -9.01
C TYR A 98 -3.78 -6.14 -8.31
N VAL A 99 -4.02 -6.98 -7.31
CA VAL A 99 -5.29 -6.98 -6.56
C VAL A 99 -5.48 -5.66 -5.81
N LEU A 100 -4.44 -5.15 -5.16
CA LEU A 100 -4.46 -3.88 -4.44
C LEU A 100 -4.77 -2.71 -5.38
N VAL A 101 -4.00 -2.57 -6.46
CA VAL A 101 -4.17 -1.48 -7.43
C VAL A 101 -5.54 -1.58 -8.09
N ALA A 102 -5.95 -2.78 -8.52
CA ALA A 102 -7.25 -2.98 -9.14
C ALA A 102 -8.41 -2.59 -8.21
N THR A 103 -8.29 -2.92 -6.93
CA THR A 103 -9.29 -2.54 -5.92
C THR A 103 -9.32 -1.04 -5.66
N LEU A 104 -8.15 -0.40 -5.57
CA LEU A 104 -8.04 1.04 -5.32
C LEU A 104 -8.63 1.90 -6.46
N VAL A 105 -8.41 1.51 -7.71
CA VAL A 105 -8.86 2.32 -8.87
C VAL A 105 -10.29 2.04 -9.27
N SER A 106 -10.86 0.90 -8.87
CA SER A 106 -12.25 0.56 -9.16
C SER A 106 -13.21 1.17 -8.12
N PRO A 107 -14.51 1.30 -8.44
CA PRO A 107 -15.53 1.57 -7.44
C PRO A 107 -15.50 0.52 -6.31
N PRO A 108 -15.72 0.91 -5.05
CA PRO A 108 -16.13 2.24 -4.57
C PRO A 108 -14.97 3.19 -4.26
N TYR A 109 -13.71 2.77 -4.41
CA TYR A 109 -12.57 3.53 -3.92
C TYR A 109 -12.18 4.69 -4.84
N GLU A 110 -12.25 4.47 -6.17
CA GLU A 110 -12.02 5.47 -7.21
C GLU A 110 -10.77 6.33 -6.95
N LYS A 111 -9.66 5.71 -6.56
CA LYS A 111 -8.39 6.39 -6.29
C LYS A 111 -7.51 6.48 -7.52
N ALA A 112 -6.52 7.37 -7.45
CA ALA A 112 -5.38 7.38 -8.34
C ALA A 112 -4.15 6.76 -7.66
N VAL A 113 -3.38 5.98 -8.41
CA VAL A 113 -2.19 5.29 -7.90
C VAL A 113 -1.01 5.57 -8.80
N SER A 114 0.13 5.92 -8.21
CA SER A 114 1.41 6.05 -8.89
C SER A 114 2.26 4.79 -8.66
N ILE A 115 2.99 4.36 -9.68
CA ILE A 115 3.84 3.18 -9.64
C ILE A 115 5.21 3.57 -10.19
N VAL A 116 6.26 3.34 -9.41
CA VAL A 116 7.64 3.43 -9.88
C VAL A 116 8.18 2.02 -10.05
N ASP A 117 8.35 1.59 -11.29
CA ASP A 117 8.69 0.21 -11.65
C ASP A 117 10.13 0.14 -12.19
N PHE A 118 11.08 -0.18 -11.30
CA PHE A 118 12.49 -0.37 -11.65
C PHE A 118 12.77 -1.71 -12.33
N GLU A 119 11.87 -2.69 -12.19
CA GLU A 119 12.00 -4.01 -12.81
C GLU A 119 11.50 -4.00 -14.27
N GLY A 120 10.61 -3.06 -14.60
CA GLY A 120 9.92 -2.98 -15.88
C GLY A 120 9.00 -4.17 -16.12
N CYS A 121 8.45 -4.75 -15.04
CA CYS A 121 7.67 -5.97 -15.06
C CYS A 121 6.19 -5.74 -14.70
N PHE A 122 5.80 -4.53 -14.30
CA PHE A 122 4.40 -4.21 -14.02
C PHE A 122 3.66 -3.96 -15.34
N ASP A 123 2.60 -4.72 -15.61
CA ASP A 123 1.80 -4.61 -16.83
C ASP A 123 0.40 -4.07 -16.47
N PRO A 124 0.05 -2.83 -16.84
CA PRO A 124 -1.25 -2.26 -16.52
C PRO A 124 -2.42 -3.03 -17.15
N VAL A 125 -2.19 -3.75 -18.26
CA VAL A 125 -3.26 -4.52 -18.92
C VAL A 125 -3.71 -5.70 -18.06
N ARG A 126 -2.82 -6.25 -17.22
CA ARG A 126 -3.17 -7.32 -16.28
C ARG A 126 -4.19 -6.90 -15.23
N LEU A 127 -4.31 -5.60 -14.94
CA LEU A 127 -5.34 -5.09 -14.02
C LEU A 127 -6.75 -5.38 -14.51
N LEU A 128 -6.98 -5.40 -15.84
CA LEU A 128 -8.29 -5.69 -16.44
C LEU A 128 -8.73 -7.15 -16.22
N SER A 129 -7.77 -8.05 -16.04
CA SER A 129 -8.02 -9.46 -15.73
C SER A 129 -8.05 -9.75 -14.23
N THR A 130 -7.77 -8.74 -13.40
CA THR A 130 -7.71 -8.89 -11.95
C THR A 130 -9.07 -8.56 -11.36
N SER A 131 -9.60 -9.44 -10.52
CA SER A 131 -10.84 -9.18 -9.78
C SER A 131 -10.54 -8.34 -8.54
N PRO A 132 -11.12 -7.12 -8.40
CA PRO A 132 -11.06 -6.34 -7.17
C PRO A 132 -11.58 -7.11 -5.96
N ILE A 133 -11.06 -6.83 -4.77
CA ILE A 133 -11.62 -7.38 -3.53
C ILE A 133 -12.93 -6.66 -3.24
N GLU A 134 -14.00 -7.45 -3.05
CA GLU A 134 -15.29 -6.94 -2.62
C GLU A 134 -15.25 -6.66 -1.11
N GLU A 135 -15.75 -5.50 -0.69
CA GLU A 135 -16.06 -5.28 0.73
C GLU A 135 -17.22 -6.20 1.14
N PRO A 136 -17.16 -6.85 2.32
CA PRO A 136 -18.33 -7.53 2.86
C PRO A 136 -19.47 -6.51 3.03
N ALA A 137 -20.66 -6.84 2.50
CA ALA A 137 -21.80 -5.96 2.28
C ALA A 137 -22.45 -5.31 3.54
N ALA A 138 -21.80 -5.31 4.70
CA ALA A 138 -22.36 -4.84 5.97
C ALA A 138 -22.59 -3.32 6.04
N THR A 139 -22.00 -2.53 5.14
CA THR A 139 -22.18 -1.06 5.05
C THR A 139 -23.23 -0.63 4.02
N ARG A 140 -23.86 -1.56 3.29
CA ARG A 140 -24.97 -1.23 2.36
C ARG A 140 -26.27 -1.05 3.15
N THR A 141 -26.44 0.12 3.75
CA THR A 141 -27.73 0.54 4.31
C THR A 141 -28.79 0.51 3.21
N THR A 142 -29.79 -0.33 3.44
CA THR A 142 -31.04 -0.54 2.69
C THR A 142 -31.46 0.57 1.74
N ALA A 143 -31.50 0.26 0.44
CA ALA A 143 -32.49 0.82 -0.48
C ALA A 143 -33.08 -0.31 -1.32
N THR A 144 -34.38 -0.49 -1.13
CA THR A 144 -35.31 -1.44 -1.75
C THR A 144 -35.34 -1.30 -3.28
N THR A 145 -35.38 -2.44 -3.99
CA THR A 145 -36.39 -2.82 -5.01
C THR A 145 -35.79 -3.80 -6.01
N THR A 146 -36.46 -4.93 -6.17
CA THR A 146 -36.30 -5.98 -7.17
C THR A 146 -36.06 -5.42 -8.59
N THR A 147 -34.82 -5.49 -9.09
CA THR A 147 -34.45 -5.50 -10.52
C THR A 147 -33.05 -6.12 -10.61
N ALA A 148 -32.77 -6.90 -11.66
CA ALA A 148 -31.55 -7.69 -11.85
C ALA A 148 -30.27 -7.02 -11.32
N LEU A 149 -29.49 -7.79 -10.55
CA LEU A 149 -28.23 -7.37 -9.93
C LEU A 149 -27.35 -6.62 -10.95
N PRO A 150 -26.96 -5.36 -10.70
CA PRO A 150 -26.05 -4.65 -11.60
C PRO A 150 -24.71 -5.40 -11.68
N PRO A 151 -24.04 -5.38 -12.85
CA PRO A 151 -22.79 -6.11 -13.06
C PRO A 151 -21.76 -5.72 -12.00
N ARG A 152 -21.02 -6.74 -11.51
CA ARG A 152 -19.94 -6.61 -10.52
C ARG A 152 -19.06 -5.38 -10.80
N PRO A 153 -18.55 -4.67 -9.77
CA PRO A 153 -17.60 -3.59 -9.95
C PRO A 153 -16.31 -4.17 -10.55
N SER A 154 -16.29 -4.20 -11.87
CA SER A 154 -15.18 -4.69 -12.67
C SER A 154 -14.38 -3.49 -13.10
N LEU A 155 -13.06 -3.59 -12.92
CA LEU A 155 -12.12 -2.59 -13.37
C LEU A 155 -12.34 -2.34 -14.86
N GLN A 156 -12.70 -1.11 -15.22
CA GLN A 156 -12.93 -0.73 -16.61
C GLN A 156 -11.64 -0.22 -17.23
N ARG A 157 -11.58 -0.22 -18.57
CA ARG A 157 -10.43 0.36 -19.28
C ARG A 157 -10.22 1.84 -18.94
N ALA A 158 -11.30 2.58 -18.66
CA ALA A 158 -11.24 3.96 -18.21
C ALA A 158 -10.54 4.10 -16.84
N ASP A 159 -10.58 3.09 -15.98
CA ASP A 159 -9.91 3.15 -14.67
C ASP A 159 -8.38 3.14 -14.80
N LEU A 160 -7.85 2.60 -15.90
CA LEU A 160 -6.42 2.62 -16.19
C LEU A 160 -5.86 4.02 -16.42
N ASP A 161 -6.70 5.01 -16.76
CA ASP A 161 -6.30 6.42 -16.85
C ASP A 161 -5.82 6.98 -15.50
N HIS A 162 -6.07 6.24 -14.42
CA HIS A 162 -5.75 6.62 -13.04
C HIS A 162 -4.58 5.84 -12.44
N VAL A 163 -3.91 5.01 -13.23
CA VAL A 163 -2.67 4.32 -12.87
C VAL A 163 -1.50 4.97 -13.62
N HIS A 164 -0.64 5.67 -12.89
CA HIS A 164 0.49 6.40 -13.46
C HIS A 164 1.78 5.63 -13.22
N ILE A 165 2.44 5.18 -14.29
CA ILE A 165 3.61 4.31 -14.19
C ILE A 165 4.85 5.05 -14.69
N LEU A 166 5.83 5.25 -13.81
CA LEU A 166 7.17 5.69 -14.16
C LEU A 166 8.09 4.46 -14.23
N ARG A 167 8.74 4.25 -15.37
CA ARG A 167 9.73 3.17 -15.57
C ARG A 167 11.12 3.77 -15.81
N PRO A 168 11.98 3.83 -14.79
CA PRO A 168 13.36 4.25 -14.95
C PRO A 168 14.15 3.31 -15.87
N ALA A 169 15.23 3.81 -16.48
CA ALA A 169 16.12 2.97 -17.28
C ALA A 169 16.73 1.85 -16.42
N ARG A 170 16.69 0.61 -16.93
CA ARG A 170 17.18 -0.59 -16.22
C ARG A 170 18.62 -0.39 -15.76
N GLY A 171 18.89 -0.67 -14.49
CA GLY A 171 20.22 -0.54 -13.88
C GLY A 171 20.57 0.86 -13.36
N SER A 172 19.73 1.88 -13.60
CA SER A 172 19.88 3.20 -12.99
C SER A 172 19.12 3.26 -11.65
N PHE A 173 19.72 2.67 -10.61
CA PHE A 173 19.20 2.74 -9.24
C PHE A 173 19.68 4.00 -8.49
N ALA A 174 20.55 4.79 -9.10
CA ALA A 174 21.26 5.90 -8.46
C ALA A 174 20.34 7.04 -7.97
N HIS A 175 19.07 7.06 -8.40
CA HIS A 175 18.18 8.20 -8.24
C HIS A 175 16.74 7.81 -7.90
N VAL A 176 16.54 6.85 -6.98
CA VAL A 176 15.19 6.49 -6.52
C VAL A 176 14.45 7.71 -5.98
N ALA A 177 15.14 8.56 -5.21
CA ALA A 177 14.59 9.82 -4.71
C ALA A 177 14.13 10.76 -5.82
N ASP A 178 14.91 10.89 -6.91
CA ASP A 178 14.52 11.76 -8.03
C ASP A 178 13.34 11.18 -8.83
N CYS A 179 13.25 9.85 -8.94
CA CYS A 179 12.10 9.19 -9.55
C CYS A 179 10.84 9.43 -8.71
N LEU A 180 10.95 9.35 -7.38
CA LEU A 180 9.86 9.64 -6.45
C LEU A 180 9.46 11.11 -6.51
N ALA A 181 10.42 12.03 -6.51
CA ALA A 181 10.15 13.46 -6.63
C ALA A 181 9.50 13.80 -7.98
N SER A 182 9.96 13.18 -9.06
CA SER A 182 9.42 13.37 -10.42
C SER A 182 7.98 12.87 -10.54
N ILE A 183 7.67 11.67 -10.02
CA ILE A 183 6.30 11.17 -10.07
C ILE A 183 5.38 11.96 -9.12
N GLU A 184 5.88 12.43 -7.98
CA GLU A 184 5.12 13.30 -7.08
C GLU A 184 4.81 14.65 -7.71
N ASP A 185 5.80 15.31 -8.32
CA ASP A 185 5.60 16.56 -9.07
C ASP A 185 4.58 16.37 -10.20
N TYR A 186 4.67 15.27 -10.95
CA TYR A 186 3.71 14.93 -12.00
C TYR A 186 2.29 14.67 -11.45
N MET A 187 2.15 14.00 -10.31
CA MET A 187 0.85 13.73 -9.69
C MET A 187 0.20 14.97 -9.07
N LEU A 188 1.01 15.94 -8.62
CA LEU A 188 0.51 17.18 -7.99
C LEU A 188 0.26 18.29 -9.02
N TYR A 189 1.17 18.46 -9.98
CA TYR A 189 1.18 19.61 -10.89
C TYR A 189 1.07 19.23 -12.37
N GLY A 190 1.27 17.95 -12.69
CA GLY A 190 1.21 17.45 -14.06
C GLY A 190 -0.18 17.52 -14.68
N SER A 191 -0.21 17.30 -15.99
CA SER A 191 -1.46 17.17 -16.76
C SER A 191 -1.83 15.69 -16.88
N HIS A 192 -2.79 15.24 -16.07
CA HIS A 192 -3.28 13.87 -16.08
C HIS A 192 -4.79 13.82 -15.79
N ARG A 193 -5.42 12.70 -16.15
CA ARG A 193 -6.89 12.53 -16.06
C ARG A 193 -7.41 12.24 -14.64
N SER A 194 -6.52 12.15 -13.65
CA SER A 194 -6.89 11.82 -12.26
C SER A 194 -7.21 13.00 -11.34
N ARG A 195 -7.30 14.23 -11.85
CA ARG A 195 -7.55 15.42 -11.00
C ARG A 195 -8.84 15.38 -10.16
N GLY A 196 -9.80 14.54 -10.53
CA GLY A 196 -11.04 14.31 -9.76
C GLY A 196 -10.97 13.16 -8.75
N ARG A 197 -9.83 12.47 -8.63
CA ARG A 197 -9.63 11.33 -7.73
C ARG A 197 -8.56 11.64 -6.70
N GLU A 198 -8.74 11.18 -5.47
CA GLU A 198 -7.70 11.27 -4.45
C GLU A 198 -6.49 10.43 -4.88
N TRP A 199 -5.29 11.02 -4.80
CA TRP A 199 -4.06 10.27 -4.94
C TRP A 199 -3.80 9.45 -3.69
N TRP A 200 -3.91 8.13 -3.81
CA TRP A 200 -3.73 7.23 -2.68
C TRP A 200 -2.27 7.11 -2.26
N GLY A 201 -1.33 7.11 -3.21
CA GLY A 201 0.10 7.06 -2.91
C GLY A 201 0.88 6.33 -4.00
N THR A 202 2.17 6.13 -3.71
CA THR A 202 3.13 5.51 -4.61
C THR A 202 3.47 4.09 -4.20
N VAL A 203 3.41 3.18 -5.18
CA VAL A 203 3.94 1.82 -5.10
C VAL A 203 5.30 1.79 -5.77
N VAL A 204 6.34 1.37 -5.06
CA VAL A 204 7.68 1.19 -5.62
C VAL A 204 7.94 -0.29 -5.83
N ILE A 205 8.35 -0.68 -7.04
CA ILE A 205 8.68 -2.06 -7.41
C ILE A 205 10.17 -2.11 -7.75
N GLY A 206 10.91 -2.92 -7.00
CA GLY A 206 12.37 -2.98 -7.02
C GLY A 206 13.01 -1.72 -6.43
N GLY A 207 14.21 -1.39 -6.89
CA GLY A 207 14.90 -0.15 -6.51
C GLY A 207 15.82 -0.26 -5.29
N GLY A 208 15.88 -1.40 -4.60
CA GLY A 208 16.79 -1.60 -3.47
C GLY A 208 16.39 -0.86 -2.20
N LEU A 209 15.19 -0.28 -2.15
CA LEU A 209 14.71 0.45 -0.98
C LEU A 209 14.53 -0.53 0.19
N ASN A 210 15.21 -0.26 1.30
CA ASN A 210 15.09 -1.06 2.51
C ASN A 210 14.28 -0.31 3.58
N PRO A 211 12.97 -0.56 3.71
CA PRO A 211 12.17 0.03 4.78
C PRO A 211 12.43 -0.59 6.16
N ALA A 212 13.18 -1.69 6.22
CA ALA A 212 13.49 -2.43 7.45
C ALA A 212 14.89 -2.12 8.02
N GLY A 213 15.68 -1.24 7.39
CA GLY A 213 17.04 -0.94 7.82
C GLY A 213 17.37 0.55 7.81
N SER A 214 17.52 1.10 9.01
CA SER A 214 17.89 2.49 9.34
C SER A 214 17.00 3.55 8.69
N ALA A 215 16.36 4.36 9.54
CA ALA A 215 15.48 5.46 9.17
C ALA A 215 16.06 6.42 8.10
N SER A 216 17.36 6.41 7.81
CA SER A 216 18.00 7.29 6.84
C SER A 216 17.66 7.01 5.36
N ALA A 217 17.44 5.75 4.93
CA ALA A 217 17.14 5.46 3.52
C ALA A 217 15.65 5.66 3.16
N THR A 218 14.76 5.54 4.15
CA THR A 218 13.31 5.80 4.01
C THR A 218 12.87 7.17 4.50
N ALA A 219 13.63 7.86 5.36
CA ALA A 219 13.32 9.25 5.73
C ALA A 219 13.57 10.25 4.60
N SER A 220 14.28 9.84 3.52
CA SER A 220 14.36 10.61 2.27
C SER A 220 13.43 10.08 1.17
N ALA A 221 12.71 8.97 1.41
CA ALA A 221 11.67 8.51 0.50
C ALA A 221 10.40 9.32 0.81
N SER A 222 9.86 9.99 -0.20
CA SER A 222 8.65 10.82 -0.12
C SER A 222 7.59 10.26 0.84
N SER A 223 6.95 11.14 1.63
CA SER A 223 5.83 10.79 2.51
C SER A 223 4.67 10.07 1.79
N GLN A 224 4.67 10.07 0.46
CA GLN A 224 3.68 9.45 -0.39
C GLN A 224 3.97 7.97 -0.72
N VAL A 225 5.11 7.40 -0.31
CA VAL A 225 5.39 5.98 -0.53
C VAL A 225 4.55 5.11 0.42
N ALA A 226 3.56 4.43 -0.14
CA ALA A 226 2.64 3.57 0.61
C ALA A 226 3.11 2.11 0.62
N VAL A 227 3.72 1.65 -0.48
CA VAL A 227 4.13 0.25 -0.66
C VAL A 227 5.49 0.19 -1.32
N THR A 228 6.36 -0.69 -0.81
CA THR A 228 7.61 -1.07 -1.46
C THR A 228 7.59 -2.57 -1.70
N ALA A 229 7.87 -2.99 -2.92
CA ALA A 229 7.96 -4.39 -3.30
C ALA A 229 9.39 -4.69 -3.74
N ASP A 230 10.13 -5.42 -2.91
CA ASP A 230 11.53 -5.72 -3.18
C ASP A 230 11.94 -7.03 -2.48
N TRP A 231 13.18 -7.49 -2.67
CA TRP A 231 13.71 -8.67 -2.01
C TRP A 231 13.73 -8.52 -0.47
N LYS A 232 13.77 -7.29 0.05
CA LYS A 232 13.69 -6.94 1.48
C LYS A 232 12.29 -6.42 1.85
N GLY A 233 11.39 -7.33 2.18
CA GLY A 233 10.05 -7.03 2.69
C GLY A 233 9.69 -7.87 3.91
N TRP A 234 8.80 -7.36 4.76
CA TRP A 234 8.33 -8.07 5.95
C TRP A 234 7.06 -8.90 5.70
N LEU A 235 6.32 -8.61 4.63
CA LEU A 235 5.20 -9.40 4.15
C LEU A 235 5.61 -10.22 2.93
N ARG A 236 5.68 -11.53 3.07
CA ARG A 236 6.06 -12.45 2.01
C ARG A 236 4.84 -13.01 1.29
N ILE A 237 4.83 -12.91 -0.04
CA ILE A 237 3.78 -13.47 -0.90
C ILE A 237 4.30 -14.73 -1.59
N ASP A 238 3.62 -15.85 -1.39
CA ASP A 238 3.92 -17.12 -2.05
C ASP A 238 2.65 -17.71 -2.68
N ARG A 239 2.83 -18.68 -3.58
CA ARG A 239 1.71 -19.49 -4.06
C ARG A 239 1.19 -20.33 -2.89
N ALA A 240 -0.13 -20.45 -2.76
CA ALA A 240 -0.68 -21.41 -1.82
C ALA A 240 -0.18 -22.83 -2.13
N ALA A 241 -0.10 -23.67 -1.11
CA ALA A 241 0.39 -25.04 -1.26
C ALA A 241 -0.50 -25.81 -2.26
N VAL A 242 0.13 -26.36 -3.28
CA VAL A 242 -0.48 -27.27 -4.27
C VAL A 242 0.03 -28.67 -3.97
N PRO A 243 -0.81 -29.72 -4.06
CA PRO A 243 -0.36 -31.11 -3.89
C PRO A 243 0.88 -31.40 -4.75
N THR A 244 1.91 -31.97 -4.12
CA THR A 244 3.17 -32.31 -4.79
C THR A 244 3.00 -33.55 -5.66
N PHE A 245 4.02 -33.84 -6.47
CA PHE A 245 4.08 -35.04 -7.31
C PHE A 245 4.58 -36.29 -6.55
N ALA A 246 4.51 -36.29 -5.20
CA ALA A 246 4.99 -37.43 -4.42
C ALA A 246 4.23 -38.70 -4.83
N ASP A 247 4.98 -39.78 -5.06
CA ASP A 247 4.49 -41.10 -5.46
C ASP A 247 3.86 -41.22 -6.85
N MET A 248 4.08 -40.25 -7.74
CA MET A 248 3.58 -40.28 -9.13
C MET A 248 4.69 -40.44 -10.17
N SER A 249 4.47 -41.30 -11.17
CA SER A 249 5.37 -41.44 -12.31
C SER A 249 5.33 -40.22 -13.25
N ALA A 250 6.37 -40.04 -14.07
CA ALA A 250 6.43 -38.93 -15.03
C ALA A 250 5.29 -39.00 -16.07
N GLU A 251 4.87 -40.20 -16.47
CA GLU A 251 3.76 -40.41 -17.42
C GLU A 251 2.42 -40.01 -16.81
N GLU A 252 2.16 -40.41 -15.56
CA GLU A 252 0.97 -40.00 -14.81
C GLU A 252 0.96 -38.48 -14.54
N ALA A 253 2.12 -37.89 -14.27
CA ALA A 253 2.24 -36.44 -14.10
C ALA A 253 1.93 -35.66 -15.38
N LEU A 254 2.30 -36.19 -16.56
CA LEU A 254 1.97 -35.61 -17.85
C LEU A 254 0.48 -35.77 -18.18
N ALA A 255 -0.10 -36.94 -17.91
CA ALA A 255 -1.52 -37.20 -18.10
C ALA A 255 -2.41 -36.31 -17.20
N ASP A 256 -1.89 -35.93 -16.03
CA ASP A 256 -2.60 -35.11 -15.04
C ASP A 256 -2.21 -33.62 -15.10
N ARG A 257 -1.41 -33.21 -16.10
CA ARG A 257 -0.87 -31.85 -16.23
C ARG A 257 -1.95 -30.78 -16.19
N ASP A 258 -3.01 -30.94 -16.98
CA ASP A 258 -4.06 -29.91 -17.09
C ASP A 258 -4.84 -29.78 -15.78
N ARG A 259 -5.17 -30.90 -15.13
CA ARG A 259 -5.83 -30.91 -13.81
C ARG A 259 -4.96 -30.22 -12.76
N ARG A 260 -3.65 -30.48 -12.75
CA ARG A 260 -2.71 -29.82 -11.84
C ARG A 260 -2.53 -28.35 -12.16
N GLN A 261 -2.52 -27.97 -13.43
CA GLN A 261 -2.46 -26.57 -13.83
C GLN A 261 -3.68 -25.81 -13.29
N VAL A 262 -4.88 -26.39 -13.39
CA VAL A 262 -6.10 -25.85 -12.78
C VAL A 262 -5.98 -25.78 -11.26
N ALA A 263 -5.49 -26.84 -10.61
CA ALA A 263 -5.29 -26.84 -9.15
C ALA A 263 -4.27 -25.77 -8.70
N VAL A 264 -3.21 -25.56 -9.48
CA VAL A 264 -2.26 -24.47 -9.26
C VAL A 264 -3.00 -23.16 -9.38
N GLU A 265 -3.69 -22.90 -10.50
CA GLU A 265 -4.47 -21.69 -10.81
C GLU A 265 -5.48 -21.33 -9.70
N ASP A 266 -6.20 -22.33 -9.19
CA ASP A 266 -7.23 -22.20 -8.15
C ASP A 266 -6.67 -22.06 -6.73
N ALA A 267 -5.43 -22.50 -6.46
CA ALA A 267 -4.86 -22.48 -5.11
C ALA A 267 -4.76 -21.06 -4.53
N GLY A 268 -4.66 -20.05 -5.40
CA GLY A 268 -4.52 -18.65 -5.01
C GLY A 268 -3.14 -18.35 -4.42
N TRP A 269 -3.06 -17.30 -3.62
CA TRP A 269 -1.82 -16.79 -3.04
C TRP A 269 -1.94 -16.68 -1.53
N VAL A 270 -0.81 -16.78 -0.84
CA VAL A 270 -0.73 -16.64 0.62
C VAL A 270 0.25 -15.51 0.95
N ALA A 271 -0.22 -14.58 1.77
CA ALA A 271 0.60 -13.55 2.38
C ALA A 271 0.97 -13.99 3.80
N THR A 272 2.26 -13.99 4.12
CA THR A 272 2.79 -14.44 5.41
C THR A 272 3.74 -13.40 6.00
N SER A 273 3.68 -13.22 7.32
CA SER A 273 4.54 -12.31 8.07
C SER A 273 4.73 -12.82 9.51
N PRO A 274 5.68 -12.28 10.29
CA PRO A 274 5.81 -12.59 11.71
C PRO A 274 4.54 -12.31 12.54
N TRP A 275 3.63 -11.45 12.05
CA TRP A 275 2.42 -11.04 12.78
C TRP A 275 1.14 -11.76 12.30
N GLY A 276 1.27 -12.73 11.40
CA GLY A 276 0.17 -13.50 10.83
C GLY A 276 0.18 -13.54 9.31
N GLY A 277 -0.93 -13.97 8.71
CA GLY A 277 -1.07 -14.10 7.26
C GLY A 277 -2.51 -14.17 6.81
N PHE A 278 -2.71 -14.06 5.50
CA PHE A 278 -4.03 -14.16 4.84
C PHE A 278 -3.87 -14.72 3.42
N THR A 279 -4.98 -15.09 2.78
CA THR A 279 -5.00 -15.62 1.41
C THR A 279 -5.62 -14.63 0.43
N ILE A 280 -5.18 -14.69 -0.83
CA ILE A 280 -5.63 -13.81 -1.91
C ILE A 280 -6.09 -14.66 -3.09
N GLY A 281 -7.25 -14.35 -3.66
CA GLY A 281 -7.70 -14.93 -4.94
C GLY A 281 -8.13 -16.39 -4.88
N ARG A 282 -8.40 -16.95 -3.69
CA ARG A 282 -9.05 -18.26 -3.60
C ARG A 282 -10.50 -18.10 -4.06
N ARG A 283 -10.88 -18.74 -5.16
CA ARG A 283 -12.31 -18.97 -5.44
C ARG A 283 -12.83 -19.89 -4.34
N GLU A 284 -13.70 -19.39 -3.49
CA GLU A 284 -14.51 -20.27 -2.64
C GLU A 284 -15.28 -21.19 -3.58
N ARG A 285 -14.93 -22.48 -3.56
CA ARG A 285 -15.83 -23.50 -4.10
C ARG A 285 -16.97 -23.60 -3.11
N ASP A 286 -18.06 -22.89 -3.40
CA ASP A 286 -19.34 -23.15 -2.77
C ASP A 286 -19.65 -24.65 -2.86
N GLY A 287 -19.85 -25.29 -1.71
CA GLY A 287 -20.54 -26.57 -1.58
C GLY A 287 -19.71 -27.85 -1.73
N SER A 288 -19.23 -28.38 -0.60
CA SER A 288 -19.57 -29.75 -0.18
C SER A 288 -19.17 -29.96 1.28
N THR A 289 -19.99 -29.43 2.20
CA THR A 289 -20.12 -30.02 3.53
C THR A 289 -20.99 -31.27 3.37
N ALA A 290 -20.37 -32.40 3.05
CA ALA A 290 -20.99 -33.69 3.31
C ALA A 290 -21.11 -33.84 4.82
N HIS A 291 -22.34 -33.73 5.34
CA HIS A 291 -22.68 -34.20 6.67
C HIS A 291 -22.41 -35.70 6.74
N SER A 292 -21.31 -36.06 7.40
CA SER A 292 -21.10 -37.41 7.92
C SER A 292 -21.79 -37.48 9.28
N CYS A 293 -23.06 -37.89 9.29
CA CYS A 293 -23.64 -38.54 10.46
C CYS A 293 -23.08 -39.95 10.51
N SER A 294 -22.41 -40.27 11.61
CA SER A 294 -22.30 -41.63 12.15
C SER A 294 -22.28 -41.50 13.66
#